data_AF-A0A4V1A0P2-F1
#
_entry.id   AF-A0A4V1A0P2-F1
#
_cell.length_a   1.000
_cell.length_b   1.000
_cell.length_c   1.000
_cell.angle_alpha   90.00
_cell.angle_beta   90.00
_cell.angle_gamma   90.00
#
_symmetry.space_group_name_H-M   'P 1'
#
loop_
_entity.id
_entity.type
_entity.pdbx_description
1 polymer ?
#
loop_
_entity_poly.entity_id
_entity_poly.type
_entity_poly.pdbx_seq_one_letter_code
_entity_poly.pdbx_strand_id
1 'polypeptide(L)'
;MHVDIEVATRIARLAAEFDWTWAVDDLEPFCAQAGWEVVELNQTGAPIRTNLHVSRPEADMYRRNRSMRYISIFVSDVADDATPMTVVRPLLDEGFTNLDMAFTALLGTATSAEPGPTAVLRWDLPKAVITLNLSVGAIFLDLKSPGYQARVDEPEPEYED
;
A
#
# COMPACT_ATOMS: atom_id res chain seq x y z
N MET A 1 -12.83 -5.47 13.18
CA MET A 1 -11.73 -4.60 12.76
C MET A 1 -10.43 -5.21 13.21
N HIS A 2 -9.83 -5.98 12.32
CA HIS A 2 -8.53 -6.60 12.47
C HIS A 2 -7.51 -5.89 11.57
N VAL A 3 -6.24 -5.92 11.96
CA VAL A 3 -5.10 -5.43 11.17
C VAL A 3 -4.05 -6.54 11.12
N ASP A 4 -3.67 -6.97 9.92
CA ASP A 4 -2.71 -8.06 9.72
C ASP A 4 -1.28 -7.50 9.63
N ILE A 5 -0.71 -7.20 10.80
CA ILE A 5 0.61 -6.58 10.94
C ILE A 5 1.72 -7.51 10.44
N GLU A 6 1.61 -8.81 10.71
CA GLU A 6 2.63 -9.80 10.36
C GLU A 6 2.77 -9.92 8.84
N VAL A 7 1.65 -10.15 8.15
CA VAL A 7 1.67 -10.31 6.69
C VAL A 7 2.01 -8.98 6.02
N ALA A 8 1.49 -7.84 6.49
CA ALA A 8 1.86 -6.51 6.01
C ALA A 8 3.38 -6.25 6.10
N THR A 9 4.00 -6.61 7.21
CA THR A 9 5.45 -6.45 7.42
C THR A 9 6.25 -7.36 6.48
N ARG A 10 5.78 -8.58 6.23
CA ARG A 10 6.40 -9.50 5.27
C ARG A 10 6.31 -8.95 3.84
N ILE A 11 5.18 -8.36 3.47
CA ILE A 11 4.98 -7.72 2.16
C ILE A 11 5.92 -6.52 1.99
N ALA A 12 6.01 -5.65 3.01
CA ALA A 12 6.91 -4.50 2.97
C ALA A 12 8.37 -4.93 2.81
N ARG A 13 8.80 -6.00 3.50
CA ARG A 13 10.14 -6.57 3.34
C ARG A 13 10.36 -7.10 1.93
N LEU A 14 9.44 -7.93 1.44
CA LEU A 14 9.52 -8.49 0.10
C LEU A 14 9.61 -7.38 -0.94
N ALA A 15 8.77 -6.35 -0.83
CA ALA A 15 8.77 -5.21 -1.73
C ALA A 15 10.08 -4.39 -1.66
N ALA A 16 10.67 -4.25 -0.48
CA ALA A 16 11.95 -3.57 -0.31
C ALA A 16 13.12 -4.34 -0.96
N GLU A 17 13.08 -5.67 -0.92
CA GLU A 17 14.15 -6.55 -1.40
C GLU A 17 13.99 -6.95 -2.88
N PHE A 18 12.77 -6.86 -3.43
CA PHE A 18 12.48 -7.26 -4.80
C PHE A 18 13.19 -6.37 -5.83
N ASP A 19 13.69 -7.00 -6.90
CA ASP A 19 14.43 -6.32 -7.96
C ASP A 19 13.48 -5.68 -8.98
N TRP A 20 12.75 -4.64 -8.54
CA TRP A 20 11.75 -3.99 -9.37
C TRP A 20 12.35 -3.33 -10.61
N THR A 21 11.73 -3.61 -11.75
CA THR A 21 11.84 -2.84 -12.99
C THR A 21 10.60 -1.94 -13.20
N TRP A 22 9.52 -2.21 -12.46
CA TRP A 22 8.18 -1.65 -12.62
C TRP A 22 7.56 -1.88 -14.01
N ALA A 23 8.08 -2.86 -14.74
CA ALA A 23 7.40 -3.43 -15.90
C ALA A 23 6.27 -4.35 -15.43
N VAL A 24 5.25 -4.53 -16.27
CA VAL A 24 4.16 -5.48 -15.99
C VAL A 24 4.67 -6.92 -15.74
N ASP A 25 5.83 -7.26 -16.32
CA ASP A 25 6.46 -8.58 -16.16
C ASP A 25 6.95 -8.84 -14.72
N ASP A 26 7.07 -7.81 -13.88
CA ASP A 26 7.41 -7.96 -12.46
C ASP A 26 6.25 -8.54 -11.64
N LEU A 27 5.00 -8.37 -12.10
CA LEU A 27 3.81 -8.64 -11.31
C LEU A 27 3.69 -10.11 -10.90
N GLU A 28 3.80 -11.02 -11.87
CA GLU A 28 3.63 -12.46 -11.63
C GLU A 28 4.75 -13.03 -10.73
N PRO A 29 6.04 -12.74 -10.95
CA PRO A 29 7.11 -13.13 -10.03
C PRO A 29 6.93 -12.57 -8.61
N PHE A 30 6.51 -11.31 -8.48
CA PHE A 30 6.27 -10.71 -7.16
C PHE A 30 5.10 -11.40 -6.44
N CYS A 31 3.97 -11.59 -7.12
CA CYS A 31 2.80 -12.26 -6.56
C CYS A 31 3.14 -13.69 -6.16
N ALA A 32 3.88 -14.43 -6.98
CA ALA A 32 4.30 -15.80 -6.65
C ALA A 32 5.14 -15.86 -5.36
N GLN A 33 6.07 -14.92 -5.15
CA GLN A 33 6.87 -14.84 -3.92
C GLN A 33 6.04 -14.42 -2.70
N ALA A 34 5.03 -13.58 -2.90
CA ALA A 34 4.08 -13.17 -1.86
C ALA A 34 3.06 -14.28 -1.52
N GLY A 35 2.95 -15.31 -2.37
CA GLY A 35 1.92 -16.35 -2.25
C GLY A 35 0.54 -15.87 -2.70
N TRP A 36 0.51 -14.98 -3.68
CA TRP A 36 -0.68 -14.31 -4.23
C TRP A 36 -1.00 -14.81 -5.63
N GLU A 37 -2.25 -14.62 -6.04
CA GLU A 37 -2.75 -15.03 -7.35
C GLU A 37 -3.21 -13.79 -8.14
N VAL A 38 -2.63 -13.59 -9.33
CA VAL A 38 -3.14 -12.58 -10.28
C VAL A 38 -4.39 -13.15 -10.94
N VAL A 39 -5.52 -12.46 -10.82
CA VAL A 39 -6.81 -12.96 -11.32
C VAL A 39 -6.93 -12.73 -12.83
N GLU A 40 -6.78 -11.48 -13.26
CA GLU A 40 -6.82 -11.10 -14.68
C GLU A 40 -6.04 -9.81 -14.92
N LEU A 41 -5.26 -9.76 -15.99
CA LEU A 41 -4.57 -8.54 -16.41
C LEU A 41 -5.39 -7.82 -17.50
N ASN A 42 -5.90 -6.63 -17.18
CA ASN A 42 -6.70 -5.81 -18.09
C ASN A 42 -5.99 -4.48 -18.43
N GLN A 43 -6.61 -3.62 -19.24
CA GLN A 43 -5.97 -2.39 -19.72
C GLN A 43 -5.57 -1.40 -18.61
N THR A 44 -6.27 -1.40 -17.47
CA THR A 44 -6.05 -0.46 -16.36
C THR A 44 -5.20 -1.04 -15.24
N GLY A 45 -5.09 -2.38 -15.15
CA GLY A 45 -4.46 -3.00 -14.01
C GLY A 45 -4.65 -4.51 -13.94
N ALA A 46 -4.50 -5.05 -12.73
CA ALA A 46 -4.87 -6.42 -12.42
C ALA A 46 -5.35 -6.52 -10.96
N PRO A 47 -6.57 -7.05 -10.70
CA PRO A 47 -6.93 -7.52 -9.37
C PRO A 47 -6.10 -8.74 -8.98
N ILE A 48 -5.74 -8.81 -7.70
CA ILE A 48 -4.84 -9.80 -7.10
C ILE A 48 -5.53 -10.34 -5.85
N ARG A 49 -5.59 -11.67 -5.72
CA ARG A 49 -5.97 -12.33 -4.46
C ARG A 49 -4.74 -12.46 -3.58
N THR A 50 -4.87 -12.01 -2.35
CA THR A 50 -3.80 -12.05 -1.36
C THR A 50 -4.10 -13.09 -0.28
N ASN A 51 -3.12 -13.33 0.58
CA ASN A 51 -3.21 -14.22 1.74
C ASN A 51 -3.35 -13.47 3.07
N LEU A 52 -3.74 -12.18 3.05
CA LEU A 52 -3.95 -11.42 4.28
C LEU A 52 -5.22 -11.90 5.00
N HIS A 53 -5.18 -11.87 6.34
CA HIS A 53 -6.30 -12.30 7.20
C HIS A 53 -7.25 -11.14 7.50
N VAL A 54 -7.74 -10.47 6.46
CA VAL A 54 -8.63 -9.30 6.56
C VAL A 54 -9.92 -9.53 5.80
N SER A 55 -10.93 -8.70 6.06
CA SER A 55 -12.26 -8.82 5.42
C SER A 55 -12.25 -8.67 3.90
N ARG A 56 -11.21 -8.04 3.33
CA ARG A 56 -10.96 -7.95 1.89
C ARG A 56 -9.52 -8.34 1.57
N PRO A 57 -9.21 -9.63 1.40
CA PRO A 57 -7.86 -10.10 1.12
C PRO A 57 -7.50 -9.88 -0.36
N GLU A 58 -7.66 -8.65 -0.84
CA GLU A 58 -7.49 -8.27 -2.23
C GLU A 58 -6.50 -7.11 -2.36
N ALA A 59 -5.81 -7.08 -3.49
CA ALA A 59 -4.96 -5.98 -3.90
C ALA A 59 -5.21 -5.64 -5.36
N ASP A 60 -4.96 -4.39 -5.73
CA ASP A 60 -5.09 -3.92 -7.10
C ASP A 60 -3.76 -3.37 -7.60
N MET A 61 -3.25 -3.94 -8.68
CA MET A 61 -2.16 -3.34 -9.44
C MET A 61 -2.74 -2.34 -10.44
N TYR A 62 -2.22 -1.12 -10.44
CA TYR A 62 -2.59 -0.08 -11.40
C TYR A 62 -1.44 0.20 -12.36
N ARG A 63 -1.76 0.31 -13.65
CA ARG A 63 -0.78 0.57 -14.70
C ARG A 63 -1.19 1.69 -15.65
N ARG A 64 -0.22 2.17 -16.41
CA ARG A 64 -0.44 2.91 -17.66
C ARG A 64 0.45 2.30 -18.73
N ASN A 65 -0.15 1.83 -19.82
CA ASN A 65 0.54 1.06 -20.86
C ASN A 65 1.23 -0.18 -20.25
N ARG A 66 2.53 -0.38 -20.53
CA ARG A 66 3.32 -1.50 -20.00
C ARG A 66 4.06 -1.20 -18.70
N SER A 67 3.78 -0.05 -18.07
CA SER A 67 4.44 0.37 -16.84
C SER A 67 3.48 0.33 -15.65
N MET A 68 3.86 -0.44 -14.63
CA MET A 68 3.17 -0.46 -13.35
C MET A 68 3.41 0.87 -12.63
N ARG A 69 2.35 1.41 -12.03
CA ARG A 69 2.42 2.64 -11.23
C ARG A 69 2.52 2.31 -9.75
N TYR A 70 1.55 1.53 -9.28
CA TYR A 70 1.49 1.08 -7.90
C TYR A 70 0.64 -0.17 -7.74
N ILE A 71 0.82 -0.85 -6.61
CA ILE A 71 -0.05 -1.90 -6.11
C ILE A 71 -0.64 -1.38 -4.80
N SER A 72 -1.97 -1.42 -4.65
CA SER A 72 -2.66 -1.03 -3.41
C SER A 72 -3.23 -2.26 -2.71
N ILE A 73 -2.98 -2.39 -1.42
CA ILE A 73 -3.23 -3.61 -0.63
C ILE A 73 -3.93 -3.23 0.67
N PHE A 74 -5.11 -3.77 0.94
CA PHE A 74 -5.71 -3.63 2.26
C PHE A 74 -4.95 -4.46 3.29
N VAL A 75 -4.52 -3.83 4.38
CA VAL A 75 -3.81 -4.50 5.51
C VAL A 75 -4.64 -4.52 6.78
N SER A 76 -5.84 -3.94 6.75
CA SER A 76 -6.88 -4.10 7.75
C SER A 76 -8.18 -4.58 7.14
N ASP A 77 -9.11 -5.01 7.98
CA ASP A 77 -10.52 -5.04 7.61
C ASP A 77 -10.95 -3.68 7.06
N VAL A 78 -11.94 -3.68 6.17
CA VAL A 78 -12.70 -2.48 5.83
C VAL A 78 -13.86 -2.36 6.82
N ALA A 79 -14.02 -1.16 7.39
CA ALA A 79 -15.12 -0.85 8.29
C ALA A 79 -16.48 -1.10 7.63
N ASP A 80 -17.41 -1.67 8.39
CA ASP A 80 -18.81 -1.78 8.01
C ASP A 80 -19.48 -0.42 8.20
N ASP A 81 -20.22 0.05 7.19
CA ASP A 81 -20.99 1.30 7.21
C ASP A 81 -21.97 1.37 8.39
N ALA A 82 -22.44 0.22 8.90
CA ALA A 82 -23.32 0.15 10.06
C ALA A 82 -22.59 0.37 11.40
N THR A 83 -21.26 0.24 11.44
CA THR A 83 -20.46 0.41 12.67
C THR A 83 -20.09 1.88 12.85
N PRO A 84 -20.44 2.51 13.99
CA PRO A 84 -20.09 3.91 14.23
C PRO A 84 -18.58 4.15 14.19
N MET A 85 -18.17 5.24 13.54
CA MET A 85 -16.75 5.62 13.46
C MET A 85 -16.09 5.86 14.82
N THR A 86 -16.86 6.20 15.85
CA THR A 86 -16.36 6.32 17.23
C THR A 86 -15.86 4.99 17.81
N VAL A 87 -16.32 3.85 17.27
CA VAL A 87 -15.87 2.50 17.63
C VAL A 87 -14.73 2.04 16.74
N VAL A 88 -14.82 2.31 15.43
CA VAL A 88 -13.81 1.89 14.45
C VAL A 88 -12.50 2.66 14.61
N ARG A 89 -12.59 3.97 14.87
CA ARG A 89 -11.43 4.87 14.79
C ARG A 89 -10.30 4.52 15.76
N PRO A 90 -10.55 4.25 17.05
CA PRO A 90 -9.49 3.84 17.97
C PRO A 90 -8.74 2.58 17.52
N LEU A 91 -9.44 1.61 16.92
CA LEU A 91 -8.84 0.36 16.43
C LEU A 91 -7.95 0.60 15.21
N LEU A 92 -8.35 1.52 14.34
CA LEU A 92 -7.55 1.97 13.20
C LEU A 92 -6.31 2.73 13.65
N ASP A 93 -6.45 3.66 14.60
CA ASP A 93 -5.32 4.44 15.12
C ASP A 93 -4.29 3.51 15.79
N GLU A 94 -4.73 2.58 16.64
CA GLU A 94 -3.87 1.57 17.27
C GLU A 94 -3.19 0.68 16.22
N GLY A 95 -3.95 0.18 15.24
CA GLY A 95 -3.41 -0.63 14.16
C GLY A 95 -2.37 0.10 13.31
N PHE A 96 -2.61 1.37 13.00
CA PHE A 96 -1.68 2.20 12.24
C PHE A 96 -0.39 2.47 13.02
N THR A 97 -0.49 2.78 14.32
CA THR A 97 0.69 2.93 15.19
C THR A 97 1.50 1.63 15.28
N ASN A 98 0.85 0.47 15.34
CA ASN A 98 1.56 -0.81 15.37
C ASN A 98 2.26 -1.12 14.05
N LEU A 99 1.63 -0.79 12.91
CA LEU A 99 2.26 -0.92 11.59
C LEU A 99 3.42 0.05 11.41
N ASP A 100 3.28 1.31 11.86
CA ASP A 100 4.38 2.28 11.88
C ASP A 100 5.59 1.74 12.65
N MET A 101 5.40 1.27 13.88
CA MET A 101 6.49 0.69 14.66
C MET A 101 7.15 -0.49 13.95
N ALA A 102 6.35 -1.39 13.35
CA ALA A 102 6.87 -2.55 12.64
C ALA A 102 7.65 -2.16 11.38
N PHE A 103 7.15 -1.20 10.60
CA PHE A 103 7.78 -0.74 9.38
C PHE A 103 9.01 0.11 9.67
N THR A 104 8.97 0.94 10.71
CA THR A 104 10.13 1.71 11.18
C THR A 104 11.26 0.78 11.65
N ALA A 105 10.94 -0.31 12.34
CA ALA A 105 11.93 -1.32 12.72
C ALA A 105 12.53 -2.06 11.51
N LEU A 106 11.75 -2.23 10.44
CA LEU A 106 12.15 -2.96 9.23
C LEU A 106 12.92 -2.09 8.22
N LEU A 107 12.40 -0.90 7.93
CA LEU A 107 12.81 -0.02 6.83
C LEU A 107 13.59 1.21 7.32
N GLY A 108 13.66 1.43 8.64
CA GLY A 108 14.15 2.66 9.24
C GLY A 108 13.06 3.74 9.32
N THR A 109 13.43 4.93 9.79
CA THR A 109 12.50 6.07 9.92
C THR A 109 11.87 6.43 8.57
N ALA A 110 10.56 6.70 8.57
CA ALA A 110 9.86 7.19 7.39
C ALA A 110 10.52 8.45 6.81
N THR A 111 10.64 8.49 5.48
CA THR A 111 11.15 9.63 4.72
C THR A 111 10.22 10.84 4.79
N SER A 112 8.91 10.59 4.82
CA SER A 112 7.88 11.61 5.02
C SER A 112 6.76 11.08 5.92
N ALA A 113 6.15 11.99 6.67
CA ALA A 113 5.02 11.71 7.54
C ALA A 113 4.02 12.87 7.47
N GLU A 114 2.79 12.56 7.08
CA GLU A 114 1.66 13.48 7.06
C GLU A 114 0.68 13.05 8.15
N PRO A 115 0.69 13.70 9.33
CA PRO A 115 -0.19 13.31 10.43
C PRO A 115 -1.62 13.80 10.18
N GLY A 116 -2.60 13.15 10.82
CA GLY A 116 -3.99 13.58 10.80
C GLY A 116 -4.99 12.44 10.79
N PRO A 117 -6.28 12.73 10.58
CA PRO A 117 -7.31 11.70 10.48
C PRO A 117 -7.08 10.76 9.28
N THR A 118 -6.41 11.22 8.24
CA THR A 118 -6.00 10.40 7.09
C THR A 118 -4.48 10.38 6.97
N ALA A 119 -3.81 9.92 8.03
CA ALA A 119 -2.36 9.96 8.12
C ALA A 119 -1.68 9.12 7.03
N VAL A 120 -0.52 9.59 6.55
CA VAL A 120 0.30 8.86 5.58
C VAL A 120 1.75 8.82 6.06
N LEU A 121 2.35 7.65 6.02
CA LEU A 121 3.80 7.46 6.21
C LEU A 121 4.41 6.94 4.92
N ARG A 122 5.57 7.46 4.55
CA ARG A 122 6.26 7.12 3.30
C ARG A 122 7.71 6.75 3.53
N TRP A 123 8.16 5.68 2.89
CA TRP A 123 9.56 5.27 2.81
C TRP A 123 10.01 5.25 1.35
N ASP A 124 10.96 6.11 1.02
CA ASP A 124 11.56 6.18 -0.31
C ASP A 124 12.77 5.24 -0.36
N LEU A 125 12.58 4.03 -0.90
CA LEU A 125 13.65 3.03 -1.06
C LEU A 125 14.26 3.13 -2.47
N PRO A 126 15.47 2.60 -2.71
CA PRO A 126 16.14 2.73 -4.01
C PRO A 126 15.34 2.19 -5.21
N LYS A 127 14.53 1.15 -5.00
CA LYS A 127 13.77 0.47 -6.08
C LYS A 127 12.25 0.56 -5.92
N ALA A 128 11.74 1.04 -4.80
CA ALA A 128 10.30 1.12 -4.53
C ALA A 128 10.01 2.25 -3.55
N VAL A 129 8.83 2.84 -3.64
CA VAL A 129 8.30 3.72 -2.61
C VAL A 129 7.18 2.97 -1.89
N ILE A 130 7.27 2.86 -0.58
CA ILE A 130 6.26 2.21 0.25
C ILE A 130 5.49 3.30 0.99
N THR A 131 4.17 3.31 0.88
CA THR A 131 3.31 4.22 1.67
C THR A 131 2.30 3.46 2.49
N LEU A 132 2.26 3.75 3.79
CA LEU A 132 1.23 3.29 4.70
C LEU A 132 0.19 4.39 4.85
N ASN A 133 -1.06 4.08 4.52
CA ASN A 133 -2.14 5.05 4.48
C ASN A 133 -3.22 4.67 5.50
N LEU A 134 -3.54 5.61 6.38
CA LEU A 134 -4.73 5.58 7.21
C LEU A 134 -5.85 6.31 6.48
N SER A 135 -6.96 5.63 6.25
CA SER A 135 -8.18 6.25 5.73
C SER A 135 -9.27 6.30 6.79
N VAL A 136 -10.45 6.80 6.40
CA VAL A 136 -11.61 6.83 7.28
C VAL A 136 -11.99 5.43 7.75
N GLY A 137 -11.95 4.42 6.88
CA GLY A 137 -12.52 3.09 7.16
C GLY A 137 -11.55 1.92 7.08
N ALA A 138 -10.28 2.14 6.74
CA ALA A 138 -9.30 1.08 6.55
C ALA A 138 -7.87 1.60 6.59
N ILE A 139 -6.92 0.69 6.76
CA ILE A 139 -5.49 0.90 6.51
C ILE A 139 -5.12 0.15 5.25
N PHE A 140 -4.37 0.80 4.37
CA PHE A 140 -3.84 0.17 3.16
C PHE A 140 -2.39 0.56 2.93
N LEU A 141 -1.69 -0.37 2.29
CA LEU A 141 -0.30 -0.26 1.88
C LEU A 141 -0.26 -0.05 0.38
N ASP A 142 0.46 0.97 -0.08
CA ASP A 142 0.80 1.06 -1.49
C ASP A 142 2.29 0.78 -1.70
N LEU A 143 2.57 0.01 -2.75
CA LEU A 143 3.90 -0.19 -3.31
C LEU A 143 3.96 0.58 -4.63
N LYS A 144 4.82 1.59 -4.75
CA LYS A 144 4.82 2.53 -5.87
C LYS A 144 6.16 2.55 -6.60
N SER A 145 6.10 2.74 -7.92
CA SER A 145 7.29 3.03 -8.73
C SER A 145 7.90 4.37 -8.31
N PRO A 146 9.22 4.47 -8.06
CA PRO A 146 9.87 5.73 -7.76
C PRO A 146 9.63 6.80 -8.84
N GLY A 147 9.66 6.42 -10.13
CA GLY A 147 9.36 7.34 -11.24
C GLY A 147 7.88 7.73 -11.36
N TYR A 148 6.97 6.94 -10.79
CA TYR A 148 5.58 7.37 -10.62
C TYR A 148 5.47 8.34 -9.43
N GLN A 149 6.06 8.02 -8.28
CA GLN A 149 6.02 8.88 -7.10
C GLN A 149 6.63 10.26 -7.37
N ALA A 150 7.77 10.34 -8.06
CA ALA A 150 8.41 11.61 -8.41
C ALA A 150 7.48 12.54 -9.21
N ARG A 151 6.64 11.99 -10.08
CA ARG A 151 5.65 12.78 -10.86
C ARG A 151 4.42 13.17 -10.04
N VAL A 152 4.09 12.42 -8.99
CA VAL A 152 3.01 12.78 -8.06
C VAL A 152 3.48 13.86 -7.11
N ASP A 153 4.76 13.85 -6.74
CA ASP A 153 5.39 14.88 -5.91
C ASP A 153 5.63 16.21 -6.66
N GLU A 154 5.59 16.20 -8.01
CA GLU A 154 5.63 17.42 -8.80
C GLU A 154 4.35 18.24 -8.53
N PRO A 155 4.48 19.52 -8.11
CA PRO A 155 3.31 20.37 -7.90
C PRO A 155 2.54 20.50 -9.21
N GLU A 156 1.21 20.36 -9.18
CA GLU A 156 0.39 20.72 -10.33
C GLU A 156 0.66 22.18 -10.69
N PRO A 157 0.87 22.52 -11.98
CA PRO A 157 1.10 23.89 -12.37
C PRO A 157 -0.05 24.75 -11.87
N GLU A 158 0.27 25.81 -11.13
CA GLU A 158 -0.70 26.84 -10.76
C GLU A 158 -1.32 27.37 -12.06
N TYR A 159 -2.61 27.06 -12.28
CA TYR A 159 -3.36 27.70 -13.33
C TYR A 159 -3.50 29.17 -12.94
N GLU A 160 -2.73 30.06 -13.59
CA GLU A 160 -3.01 31.49 -13.56
C GLU A 160 -4.36 31.71 -14.27
N ASP A 161 -5.36 32.18 -13.51
CA ASP A 161 -6.68 32.63 -13.99
C ASP A 161 -6.58 33.81 -14.98
#